data_AF-A0A2N9ATA7-F1
#
_entry.id   AF-A0A2N9ATA7-F1
#
_cell.length_a   1.000
_cell.length_b   1.000
_cell.length_c   1.000
_cell.angle_alpha   90.00
_cell.angle_beta   90.00
_cell.angle_gamma   90.00
#
_symmetry.space_group_name_H-M   'P 1'
#
loop_
_entity.id
_entity.type
_entity.pdbx_description
1 polymer ?
#
loop_
_entity_poly.entity_id
_entity_poly.type
_entity_poly.pdbx_seq_one_letter_code
_entity_poly.pdbx_strand_id
1 'polypeptide(L)'
;MIPHTSERPRDRTWGFDWRASPKAVAALGIAPTGCDRHERTLSSMVAALGLAAETDMQWLSYSRSRDWYAEGHYDRTPISYSTVVASVSRLGEAGLIEEVRAKRGAHLAKVPLQSRIRATPLLVERLAGTRFEHMTPPATLIMRDEDGRAMRLPNTERTRRMQADVDGINEWLAGLDVTLSPDASPEDWQRTEHHLKGRKVRDGRETWACALPTPSNSIVRILGRGRHDCHGRLYGWWQQLPKERRGELLINGELLIEEDFAALHPTLLYAMKGVRLDFDPYDTDRFPRQHCKWALNVAINAGSMKGAVDALMWKPGWSETRCYTELLLDEVAHRNELIREFLGSDAGIRLMAIDSGMAIDVMKRCRKAGVDGVLPVHDSFLAPRRSGGHVTAIMQEVLDTTRVRLSGTTSTTSTRTIRQTARPGPAAPAAPPASAPAVSPPSREAGLKEGVAKVDFSPMQSLPASPAPSVAPEPRTVSWVPAERLEAMIAYQTRLLAFERQQAGPGSSWVDWDMRRAAVIELAHDLIAHEVETGMRAFPRALVPDRLPGKAKPGKASSRAGRSLQATSLQGQGRRPQGSLSQVQA
;
A
#
# COMPACT_ATOMS: atom_id res chain seq x y z
N MET A 1 11.06 -26.17 -9.89
CA MET A 1 10.89 -24.70 -10.02
C MET A 1 9.51 -24.49 -10.61
N ILE A 2 8.62 -23.73 -9.96
CA ILE A 2 7.25 -23.49 -10.43
C ILE A 2 7.15 -21.99 -10.75
N PRO A 3 6.54 -21.57 -11.87
CA PRO A 3 6.31 -20.15 -12.12
C PRO A 3 5.42 -19.55 -11.03
N HIS A 4 5.92 -18.53 -10.34
CA HIS A 4 5.04 -17.59 -9.65
C HIS A 4 4.32 -16.72 -10.70
N THR A 5 3.28 -15.99 -10.26
CA THR A 5 2.50 -15.03 -11.06
C THR A 5 1.79 -15.59 -12.30
N SER A 6 0.92 -16.58 -12.11
CA SER A 6 -0.40 -16.49 -12.76
C SER A 6 -1.25 -15.48 -11.97
N GLU A 7 -1.09 -14.18 -12.25
CA GLU A 7 -1.88 -13.15 -11.54
C GLU A 7 -3.37 -13.34 -11.83
N ARG A 8 -4.16 -13.65 -10.79
CA ARG A 8 -5.62 -13.66 -10.88
C ARG A 8 -6.07 -12.24 -11.26
N PRO A 9 -6.85 -12.03 -12.34
CA PRO A 9 -7.38 -10.72 -12.67
C PRO A 9 -8.04 -10.07 -11.45
N ARG A 10 -7.75 -8.79 -11.21
CA ARG A 10 -8.28 -8.06 -10.06
C ARG A 10 -9.80 -7.96 -10.19
N ASP A 11 -10.51 -8.43 -9.17
CA ASP A 11 -11.96 -8.30 -9.09
C ASP A 11 -12.32 -6.84 -8.71
N ARG A 12 -13.28 -6.23 -9.41
CA ARG A 12 -13.91 -4.96 -9.03
C ARG A 12 -14.70 -5.15 -7.73
N THR A 13 -14.61 -4.19 -6.82
CA THR A 13 -15.58 -4.07 -5.72
C THR A 13 -16.91 -3.62 -6.30
N TRP A 14 -18.01 -4.27 -5.93
CA TRP A 14 -19.35 -3.81 -6.27
C TRP A 14 -19.64 -2.48 -5.57
N GLY A 15 -19.91 -1.41 -6.35
CA GLY A 15 -20.41 -0.12 -5.88
C GLY A 15 -21.94 -0.01 -6.01
N PHE A 16 -22.57 0.81 -5.17
CA PHE A 16 -24.03 0.78 -4.97
C PHE A 16 -24.76 2.03 -5.48
N ASP A 17 -23.96 2.93 -6.04
CA ASP A 17 -24.28 4.27 -6.49
C ASP A 17 -24.85 4.27 -7.92
N TRP A 18 -25.13 3.09 -8.48
CA TRP A 18 -25.73 2.88 -9.80
C TRP A 18 -26.79 1.77 -9.75
N ARG A 19 -27.85 1.91 -10.56
CA ARG A 19 -28.96 0.96 -10.71
C ARG A 19 -29.46 0.84 -12.14
N ALA A 20 -29.87 -0.37 -12.52
CA ALA A 20 -30.65 -0.61 -13.73
C ALA A 20 -32.13 -0.33 -13.46
N SER A 21 -32.77 0.41 -14.37
CA SER A 21 -34.19 0.74 -14.29
C SER A 21 -35.07 -0.52 -14.24
N PRO A 22 -36.29 -0.46 -13.68
CA PRO A 22 -37.20 -1.61 -13.66
C PRO A 22 -37.48 -2.19 -15.06
N LYS A 23 -37.52 -1.34 -16.09
CA LYS A 23 -37.66 -1.75 -17.50
C LYS A 23 -36.46 -2.59 -17.97
N ALA A 24 -35.23 -2.17 -17.64
CA ALA A 24 -34.03 -2.91 -17.99
C ALA A 24 -33.95 -4.26 -17.28
N VAL A 25 -34.27 -4.31 -15.99
CA VAL A 25 -34.32 -5.59 -15.24
C VAL A 25 -35.39 -6.53 -15.79
N ALA A 26 -36.56 -6.01 -16.18
CA ALA A 26 -37.60 -6.80 -16.83
C ALA A 26 -37.16 -7.35 -18.21
N ALA A 27 -36.40 -6.58 -19.00
CA ALA A 27 -35.84 -7.03 -20.28
C ALA A 27 -34.82 -8.18 -20.14
N LEU A 28 -34.27 -8.40 -18.94
CA LEU A 28 -33.45 -9.58 -18.65
C LEU A 28 -34.26 -10.89 -18.59
N GLY A 29 -35.59 -10.84 -18.58
CA GLY A 29 -36.47 -12.01 -18.47
C GLY A 29 -36.54 -12.60 -17.05
N ILE A 30 -36.08 -11.86 -16.04
CA ILE A 30 -36.08 -12.30 -14.63
C ILE A 30 -37.44 -11.95 -14.02
N ALA A 31 -38.21 -12.95 -13.60
CA ALA A 31 -39.48 -12.73 -12.91
C ALA A 31 -39.29 -11.93 -11.60
N PRO A 32 -40.15 -10.94 -11.29
CA PRO A 32 -40.04 -10.10 -10.10
C PRO A 32 -40.47 -10.86 -8.83
N THR A 33 -39.83 -10.58 -7.69
CA THR A 33 -40.17 -11.22 -6.40
C THR A 33 -41.27 -10.51 -5.61
N GLY A 34 -41.73 -9.33 -6.07
CA GLY A 34 -42.65 -8.47 -5.33
C GLY A 34 -42.03 -7.76 -4.11
N CYS A 35 -40.76 -8.02 -3.77
CA CYS A 35 -40.07 -7.40 -2.64
C CYS A 35 -39.10 -6.31 -3.09
N ASP A 36 -39.44 -5.04 -2.82
CA ASP A 36 -38.62 -3.85 -3.13
C ASP A 36 -37.13 -4.02 -2.80
N ARG A 37 -36.83 -4.56 -1.60
CA ARG A 37 -35.45 -4.76 -1.13
C ARG A 37 -34.66 -5.75 -2.00
N HIS A 38 -35.32 -6.80 -2.51
CA HIS A 38 -34.71 -7.75 -3.43
C HIS A 38 -34.53 -7.15 -4.82
N GLU A 39 -35.56 -6.49 -5.39
CA GLU A 39 -35.46 -5.90 -6.73
C GLU A 39 -34.45 -4.75 -6.78
N ARG A 40 -34.39 -3.85 -5.78
CA ARG A 40 -33.36 -2.80 -5.74
C ARG A 40 -31.94 -3.34 -5.55
N THR A 41 -31.78 -4.50 -4.89
CA THR A 41 -30.49 -5.20 -4.85
C THR A 41 -30.13 -5.75 -6.23
N LEU A 42 -31.09 -6.38 -6.93
CA LEU A 42 -30.91 -6.89 -8.29
C LEU A 42 -30.57 -5.76 -9.27
N SER A 43 -31.33 -4.66 -9.30
CA SER A 43 -31.05 -3.47 -10.13
C SER A 43 -29.62 -2.95 -9.93
N SER A 44 -29.12 -2.89 -8.69
CA SER A 44 -27.76 -2.42 -8.43
C SER A 44 -26.69 -3.45 -8.84
N MET A 45 -26.96 -4.74 -8.69
CA MET A 45 -26.07 -5.80 -9.16
C MET A 45 -26.00 -5.84 -10.69
N VAL A 46 -27.12 -5.69 -11.38
CA VAL A 46 -27.23 -5.64 -12.85
C VAL A 46 -26.44 -4.44 -13.41
N ALA A 47 -26.61 -3.24 -12.84
CA ALA A 47 -25.81 -2.08 -13.24
C ALA A 47 -24.31 -2.31 -13.03
N ALA A 48 -23.90 -2.81 -11.86
CA ALA A 48 -22.50 -3.10 -11.59
C ALA A 48 -21.92 -4.17 -12.53
N LEU A 49 -22.72 -5.15 -12.97
CA LEU A 49 -22.31 -6.19 -13.93
C LEU A 49 -22.12 -5.62 -15.33
N GLY A 50 -23.06 -4.80 -15.83
CA GLY A 50 -22.91 -4.09 -17.11
C GLY A 50 -21.71 -3.15 -17.11
N LEU A 51 -21.61 -2.31 -16.07
CA LEU A 51 -20.48 -1.40 -15.88
C LEU A 51 -19.14 -2.14 -15.76
N ALA A 52 -19.09 -3.34 -15.17
CA ALA A 52 -17.87 -4.16 -15.15
C ALA A 52 -17.54 -4.75 -16.53
N ALA A 53 -18.54 -5.23 -17.28
CA ALA A 53 -18.35 -5.85 -18.59
C ALA A 53 -17.69 -4.91 -19.63
N GLU A 54 -17.96 -3.60 -19.54
CA GLU A 54 -17.32 -2.55 -20.35
C GLU A 54 -15.79 -2.42 -20.12
N THR A 55 -15.22 -3.11 -19.13
CA THR A 55 -13.84 -2.89 -18.64
C THR A 55 -12.99 -4.15 -18.64
N ASP A 56 -11.68 -4.00 -18.40
CA ASP A 56 -10.75 -5.12 -18.18
C ASP A 56 -11.06 -5.87 -16.87
N MET A 57 -11.53 -5.16 -15.84
CA MET A 57 -11.96 -5.72 -14.55
C MET A 57 -13.41 -6.24 -14.56
N GLN A 58 -13.74 -7.14 -15.49
CA GLN A 58 -15.10 -7.68 -15.69
C GLN A 58 -15.71 -8.42 -14.49
N TRP A 59 -14.89 -8.87 -13.54
CA TRP A 59 -15.32 -9.66 -12.39
C TRP A 59 -15.67 -8.79 -11.19
N LEU A 60 -16.88 -8.92 -10.64
CA LEU A 60 -17.26 -8.34 -9.35
C LEU A 60 -16.98 -9.31 -8.20
N SER A 61 -16.30 -8.85 -7.15
CA SER A 61 -16.14 -9.57 -5.89
C SER A 61 -17.36 -9.42 -4.98
N TYR A 62 -17.78 -10.50 -4.33
CA TYR A 62 -18.83 -10.46 -3.30
C TYR A 62 -18.67 -11.56 -2.23
N SER A 63 -19.23 -11.30 -1.04
CA SER A 63 -19.16 -12.23 0.08
C SER A 63 -20.27 -13.29 0.06
N ARG A 64 -19.93 -14.51 0.48
CA ARG A 64 -20.89 -15.57 0.82
C ARG A 64 -20.90 -15.92 2.31
N SER A 65 -20.31 -15.09 3.18
CA SER A 65 -20.53 -15.17 4.64
C SER A 65 -21.72 -14.31 5.04
N ARG A 66 -22.49 -14.72 6.06
CA ARG A 66 -23.53 -13.87 6.67
C ARG A 66 -22.92 -12.74 7.50
N ASP A 67 -21.83 -13.03 8.20
CA ASP A 67 -21.20 -12.15 9.19
C ASP A 67 -20.73 -10.84 8.54
N TRP A 68 -20.18 -10.94 7.31
CA TRP A 68 -19.83 -9.80 6.46
C TRP A 68 -21.01 -8.84 6.21
N TYR A 69 -22.25 -9.32 6.09
CA TYR A 69 -23.41 -8.45 5.95
C TYR A 69 -23.97 -7.94 7.29
N ALA A 70 -23.50 -8.50 8.42
CA ALA A 70 -23.80 -8.02 9.78
C ALA A 70 -22.78 -7.00 10.30
N GLU A 71 -21.56 -6.96 9.73
CA GLU A 71 -20.50 -5.98 10.03
C GLU A 71 -20.82 -4.52 9.60
N GLY A 72 -22.00 -4.24 9.05
CA GLY A 72 -22.44 -2.88 8.70
C GLY A 72 -21.87 -2.32 7.38
N HIS A 73 -21.10 -3.11 6.60
CA HIS A 73 -20.50 -2.70 5.31
C HIS A 73 -21.49 -2.15 4.27
N TYR A 74 -22.79 -2.39 4.46
CA TYR A 74 -23.87 -2.02 3.55
C TYR A 74 -25.02 -1.27 4.24
N ASP A 75 -24.75 -0.65 5.40
CA ASP A 75 -25.73 0.16 6.13
C ASP A 75 -26.39 1.22 5.23
N ARG A 76 -27.70 1.43 5.43
CA ARG A 76 -28.58 2.31 4.62
C ARG A 76 -28.83 1.87 3.16
N THR A 77 -28.23 0.78 2.69
CA THR A 77 -28.51 0.20 1.36
C THR A 77 -29.59 -0.91 1.47
N PRO A 78 -30.22 -1.34 0.36
CA PRO A 78 -31.11 -2.52 0.38
C PRO A 78 -30.34 -3.85 0.55
N ILE A 79 -29.02 -3.84 0.61
CA ILE A 79 -28.20 -5.04 0.44
C ILE A 79 -28.14 -5.85 1.74
N SER A 80 -28.18 -7.17 1.63
CA SER A 80 -27.98 -8.13 2.72
C SER A 80 -27.52 -9.47 2.15
N TYR A 81 -27.09 -10.40 3.02
CA TYR A 81 -26.78 -11.78 2.61
C TYR A 81 -27.94 -12.42 1.80
N SER A 82 -29.20 -12.22 2.25
CA SER A 82 -30.36 -12.80 1.59
C SER A 82 -30.67 -12.17 0.24
N THR A 83 -30.56 -10.85 0.10
CA THR A 83 -30.83 -10.20 -1.19
C THR A 83 -29.73 -10.47 -2.20
N VAL A 84 -28.46 -10.48 -1.79
CA VAL A 84 -27.32 -10.77 -2.68
C VAL A 84 -27.34 -12.21 -3.18
N VAL A 85 -27.48 -13.18 -2.29
CA VAL A 85 -27.49 -14.60 -2.70
C VAL A 85 -28.72 -14.90 -3.57
N ALA A 86 -29.88 -14.29 -3.30
CA ALA A 86 -31.05 -14.42 -4.18
C ALA A 86 -30.84 -13.78 -5.56
N SER A 87 -30.22 -12.60 -5.64
CA SER A 87 -29.90 -11.96 -6.93
C SER A 87 -28.90 -12.79 -7.75
N VAL A 88 -27.85 -13.33 -7.12
CA VAL A 88 -26.90 -14.24 -7.80
C VAL A 88 -27.58 -15.52 -8.26
N SER A 89 -28.49 -16.11 -7.46
CA SER A 89 -29.24 -17.30 -7.87
C SER A 89 -30.11 -17.00 -9.11
N ARG A 90 -30.96 -15.97 -9.05
CA ARG A 90 -31.84 -15.54 -10.17
C ARG A 90 -31.06 -15.25 -11.45
N LEU A 91 -29.91 -14.57 -11.36
CA LEU A 91 -29.05 -14.26 -12.51
C LEU A 91 -28.35 -15.51 -13.07
N GLY A 92 -27.92 -16.44 -12.20
CA GLY A 92 -27.28 -17.70 -12.63
C GLY A 92 -28.27 -18.68 -13.26
N GLU A 93 -29.46 -18.81 -12.68
CA GLU A 93 -30.59 -19.61 -13.20
C GLU A 93 -31.04 -19.10 -14.58
N ALA A 94 -30.98 -17.79 -14.83
CA ALA A 94 -31.27 -17.16 -16.11
C ALA A 94 -30.10 -17.21 -17.13
N GLY A 95 -28.93 -17.77 -16.78
CA GLY A 95 -27.75 -17.84 -17.66
C GLY A 95 -27.05 -16.49 -17.90
N LEU A 96 -27.32 -15.48 -17.06
CA LEU A 96 -26.86 -14.10 -17.24
C LEU A 96 -25.50 -13.80 -16.58
N ILE A 97 -25.02 -14.69 -15.70
CA ILE A 97 -23.71 -14.54 -15.06
C ILE A 97 -22.92 -15.85 -15.02
N GLU A 98 -21.60 -15.71 -15.09
CA GLU A 98 -20.67 -16.75 -14.63
C GLU A 98 -20.36 -16.53 -13.14
N GLU A 99 -20.44 -17.58 -12.31
CA GLU A 99 -20.08 -17.50 -10.88
C GLU A 99 -18.86 -18.39 -10.57
N VAL A 100 -17.84 -17.81 -9.93
CA VAL A 100 -16.72 -18.55 -9.32
C VAL A 100 -16.84 -18.47 -7.80
N ARG A 101 -17.33 -19.56 -7.19
CA ARG A 101 -17.50 -19.70 -5.73
C ARG A 101 -16.15 -19.90 -5.03
N ALA A 102 -15.88 -19.09 -4.02
CA ALA A 102 -14.76 -19.33 -3.11
C ALA A 102 -15.06 -20.49 -2.16
N LYS A 103 -14.02 -21.29 -1.82
CA LYS A 103 -14.13 -22.37 -0.83
C LYS A 103 -14.43 -21.79 0.56
N ARG A 104 -15.12 -22.55 1.42
CA ARG A 104 -15.36 -22.18 2.82
C ARG A 104 -14.01 -21.89 3.51
N GLY A 105 -13.92 -20.76 4.21
CA GLY A 105 -12.68 -20.31 4.87
C GLY A 105 -11.63 -19.66 3.94
N ALA A 106 -11.85 -19.55 2.63
CA ALA A 106 -10.87 -18.94 1.72
C ALA A 106 -10.63 -17.44 1.95
N HIS A 107 -11.54 -16.75 2.66
CA HIS A 107 -11.34 -15.37 3.14
C HIS A 107 -10.40 -15.27 4.35
N LEU A 108 -10.00 -16.40 4.96
CA LEU A 108 -9.01 -16.50 6.04
C LEU A 108 -7.64 -17.00 5.56
N ALA A 109 -7.48 -17.23 4.26
CA ALA A 109 -6.22 -17.65 3.66
C ALA A 109 -5.22 -16.47 3.56
N LYS A 110 -3.92 -16.77 3.45
CA LYS A 110 -2.84 -15.75 3.28
C LYS A 110 -3.09 -14.78 2.12
N VAL A 111 -3.80 -15.22 1.08
CA VAL A 111 -4.42 -14.35 0.08
C VAL A 111 -5.93 -14.58 0.23
N PRO A 112 -6.69 -13.63 0.81
CA PRO A 112 -8.11 -13.83 1.06
C PRO A 112 -8.89 -13.82 -0.27
N LEU A 113 -9.66 -14.89 -0.52
CA LEU A 113 -10.48 -15.03 -1.74
C LEU A 113 -11.97 -14.97 -1.40
N GLN A 114 -12.65 -13.99 -1.98
CA GLN A 114 -14.12 -13.93 -2.02
C GLN A 114 -14.67 -14.63 -3.27
N SER A 115 -15.98 -14.87 -3.29
CA SER A 115 -16.67 -15.37 -4.48
C SER A 115 -16.79 -14.23 -5.50
N ARG A 116 -16.90 -14.55 -6.78
CA ARG A 116 -17.00 -13.53 -7.83
C ARG A 116 -17.98 -13.90 -8.93
N ILE A 117 -18.53 -12.88 -9.58
CA ILE A 117 -19.46 -12.99 -10.71
C ILE A 117 -19.00 -12.09 -11.86
N ARG A 118 -19.31 -12.45 -13.10
CA ARG A 118 -19.24 -11.53 -14.25
C ARG A 118 -20.43 -11.74 -15.18
N ALA A 119 -20.73 -10.73 -15.99
CA ALA A 119 -21.75 -10.85 -17.03
C ALA A 119 -21.37 -11.92 -18.07
N THR A 120 -22.34 -12.72 -18.50
CA THR A 120 -22.23 -13.50 -19.75
C THR A 120 -22.45 -12.58 -20.96
N PRO A 121 -22.03 -12.99 -22.17
CA PRO A 121 -22.36 -12.25 -23.41
C PRO A 121 -23.87 -11.95 -23.55
N LEU A 122 -24.74 -12.86 -23.11
CA LEU A 122 -26.20 -12.68 -23.10
C LEU A 122 -26.66 -11.52 -22.20
N LEU A 123 -26.01 -11.30 -21.05
CA LEU A 123 -26.32 -10.16 -20.19
C LEU A 123 -25.80 -8.85 -20.79
N VAL A 124 -24.65 -8.88 -21.46
CA VAL A 124 -24.12 -7.69 -22.17
C VAL A 124 -25.04 -7.31 -23.34
N GLU A 125 -25.48 -8.29 -24.14
CA GLU A 125 -26.44 -8.11 -25.23
C GLU A 125 -27.75 -7.50 -24.74
N ARG A 126 -28.35 -8.07 -23.68
CA ARG A 126 -29.62 -7.57 -23.09
C ARG A 126 -29.50 -6.22 -22.37
N LEU A 127 -28.28 -5.72 -22.12
CA LEU A 127 -28.03 -4.41 -21.51
C LEU A 127 -27.54 -3.36 -22.51
N ALA A 128 -27.28 -3.71 -23.78
CA ALA A 128 -26.81 -2.74 -24.78
C ALA A 128 -27.81 -1.58 -24.96
N GLY A 129 -27.34 -0.33 -24.86
CA GLY A 129 -28.20 0.85 -24.90
C GLY A 129 -28.96 1.15 -23.60
N THR A 130 -28.68 0.40 -22.52
CA THR A 130 -29.26 0.63 -21.19
C THR A 130 -28.43 1.63 -20.40
N ARG A 131 -28.85 2.89 -20.42
CA ARG A 131 -28.37 3.89 -19.46
C ARG A 131 -28.71 3.48 -18.02
N PHE A 132 -27.70 3.41 -17.16
CA PHE A 132 -27.89 3.19 -15.72
C PHE A 132 -28.22 4.49 -14.97
N GLU A 133 -29.05 4.38 -13.94
CA GLU A 133 -29.42 5.47 -13.04
C GLU A 133 -28.32 5.65 -11.98
N HIS A 134 -27.66 6.81 -11.98
CA HIS A 134 -26.75 7.20 -10.90
C HIS A 134 -27.56 7.62 -9.67
N MET A 135 -27.31 6.94 -8.54
CA MET A 135 -27.87 7.27 -7.24
C MET A 135 -26.98 8.31 -6.56
N THR A 136 -27.55 9.45 -6.18
CA THR A 136 -26.84 10.43 -5.33
C THR A 136 -26.27 9.74 -4.08
N PRO A 137 -24.97 9.89 -3.76
CA PRO A 137 -24.35 9.25 -2.62
C PRO A 137 -25.09 9.53 -1.29
N PRO A 138 -25.35 8.53 -0.44
CA PRO A 138 -26.18 8.67 0.77
C PRO A 138 -25.52 9.48 1.90
N ALA A 139 -24.26 9.90 1.72
CA ALA A 139 -23.56 10.91 2.49
C ALA A 139 -22.39 11.46 1.66
N THR A 140 -22.20 12.79 1.65
CA THR A 140 -21.06 13.44 0.98
C THR A 140 -19.83 13.51 1.89
N LEU A 141 -20.00 13.42 3.21
CA LEU A 141 -18.95 13.17 4.19
C LEU A 141 -19.04 11.71 4.67
N ILE A 142 -17.91 11.01 4.71
CA ILE A 142 -17.80 9.65 5.24
C ILE A 142 -16.76 9.62 6.35
N MET A 143 -17.04 8.91 7.45
CA MET A 143 -16.05 8.57 8.48
C MET A 143 -15.66 7.11 8.32
N ARG A 144 -14.36 6.81 8.41
CA ARG A 144 -13.83 5.45 8.55
C ARG A 144 -13.14 5.25 9.90
N ASP A 145 -13.18 4.04 10.44
CA ASP A 145 -12.51 3.67 11.69
C ASP A 145 -10.98 3.45 11.50
N GLU A 146 -10.32 2.87 12.50
CA GLU A 146 -8.88 2.53 12.45
C GLU A 146 -8.57 1.40 11.45
N ASP A 147 -9.50 0.45 11.26
CA ASP A 147 -9.39 -0.65 10.29
C ASP A 147 -9.83 -0.22 8.86
N GLY A 148 -10.29 1.02 8.70
CA GLY A 148 -10.78 1.57 7.43
C GLY A 148 -12.23 1.22 7.07
N ARG A 149 -13.01 0.58 7.95
CA ARG A 149 -14.45 0.33 7.75
C ARG A 149 -15.23 1.64 7.86
N ALA A 150 -16.34 1.77 7.15
CA ALA A 150 -17.24 2.90 7.31
C ALA A 150 -17.89 2.89 8.69
N MET A 151 -17.97 4.05 9.35
CA MET A 151 -18.59 4.19 10.67
C MET A 151 -19.54 5.40 10.74
N ARG A 152 -20.46 5.38 11.71
CA ARG A 152 -21.41 6.47 11.92
C ARG A 152 -20.69 7.79 12.22
N LEU A 153 -20.95 8.81 11.41
CA LEU A 153 -20.53 10.19 11.66
C LEU A 153 -21.02 10.68 13.04
N PRO A 154 -20.14 11.19 13.93
CA PRO A 154 -20.55 11.82 15.18
C PRO A 154 -21.38 13.08 14.92
N ASN A 155 -22.53 13.24 15.60
CA ASN A 155 -23.32 14.48 15.51
C ASN A 155 -22.68 15.59 16.36
N THR A 156 -21.63 16.21 15.83
CA THR A 156 -20.99 17.40 16.42
C THR A 156 -21.08 18.57 15.47
N GLU A 157 -20.96 19.78 16.02
CA GLU A 157 -20.93 21.01 15.23
C GLU A 157 -19.78 21.04 14.21
N ARG A 158 -18.60 20.47 14.55
CA ARG A 158 -17.49 20.30 13.61
C ARG A 158 -17.88 19.40 12.43
N THR A 159 -18.60 18.30 12.70
CA THR A 159 -19.10 17.41 11.63
C THR A 159 -20.10 18.12 10.74
N ARG A 160 -21.06 18.89 11.30
CA ARG A 160 -22.06 19.63 10.52
C ARG A 160 -21.44 20.69 9.61
N ARG A 161 -20.41 21.40 10.08
CA ARG A 161 -19.65 22.34 9.25
C ARG A 161 -18.89 21.63 8.13
N MET A 162 -18.19 20.53 8.45
CA MET A 162 -17.49 19.72 7.44
C MET A 162 -18.43 19.08 6.41
N GLN A 163 -19.68 18.79 6.79
CA GLN A 163 -20.74 18.32 5.90
C GLN A 163 -21.21 19.46 4.98
N ALA A 164 -21.64 20.60 5.55
CA ALA A 164 -22.08 21.77 4.79
C ALA A 164 -21.01 22.37 3.87
N ASP A 165 -19.72 22.32 4.25
CA ASP A 165 -18.59 22.70 3.40
C ASP A 165 -18.52 21.86 2.12
N VAL A 166 -18.81 20.56 2.21
CA VAL A 166 -18.76 19.62 1.07
C VAL A 166 -20.04 19.70 0.25
N ASP A 167 -21.20 19.84 0.90
CA ASP A 167 -22.49 20.01 0.22
C ASP A 167 -22.49 21.29 -0.60
N GLY A 168 -22.01 22.41 -0.04
CA GLY A 168 -21.82 23.67 -0.76
C GLY A 168 -20.73 23.63 -1.85
N ILE A 169 -19.82 22.66 -1.83
CA ILE A 169 -18.94 22.41 -2.98
C ILE A 169 -19.69 21.60 -4.04
N ASN A 170 -20.46 20.60 -3.65
CA ASN A 170 -21.27 19.78 -4.55
C ASN A 170 -22.36 20.58 -5.27
N GLU A 171 -23.02 21.54 -4.62
CA GLU A 171 -23.92 22.51 -5.26
C GLU A 171 -23.27 23.23 -6.45
N TRP A 172 -22.01 23.61 -6.32
CA TRP A 172 -21.26 24.38 -7.33
C TRP A 172 -20.75 23.47 -8.44
N LEU A 173 -20.18 22.31 -8.06
CA LEU A 173 -19.74 21.28 -9.02
C LEU A 173 -20.89 20.77 -9.88
N ALA A 174 -22.08 20.59 -9.31
CA ALA A 174 -23.24 20.02 -9.97
C ALA A 174 -23.69 20.78 -11.23
N GLY A 175 -23.35 22.08 -11.33
CA GLY A 175 -23.64 22.95 -12.47
C GLY A 175 -22.50 23.11 -13.49
N LEU A 176 -21.36 22.44 -13.30
CA LEU A 176 -20.25 22.47 -14.27
C LEU A 176 -20.48 21.44 -15.39
N ASP A 177 -20.42 21.87 -16.64
CA ASP A 177 -20.24 20.96 -17.76
C ASP A 177 -18.78 20.48 -17.77
N VAL A 178 -18.58 19.16 -17.68
CA VAL A 178 -17.25 18.54 -17.69
C VAL A 178 -17.21 17.50 -18.80
N THR A 179 -16.60 17.88 -19.91
CA THR A 179 -16.52 17.09 -21.15
C THR A 179 -15.07 16.74 -21.49
N LEU A 180 -14.88 15.83 -22.45
CA LEU A 180 -13.56 15.54 -23.03
C LEU A 180 -13.41 16.36 -24.32
N SER A 181 -12.28 17.04 -24.51
CA SER A 181 -12.02 17.89 -25.67
C SER A 181 -12.28 17.17 -27.01
N PRO A 182 -12.89 17.84 -28.01
CA PRO A 182 -12.97 17.34 -29.38
C PRO A 182 -11.59 17.05 -30.00
N ASP A 183 -10.55 17.78 -29.57
CA ASP A 183 -9.17 17.65 -30.07
C ASP A 183 -8.38 16.52 -29.37
N ALA A 184 -8.98 15.83 -28.40
CA ALA A 184 -8.31 14.75 -27.65
C ALA A 184 -8.08 13.52 -28.55
N SER A 185 -6.84 13.01 -28.58
CA SER A 185 -6.44 11.96 -29.53
C SER A 185 -7.25 10.66 -29.35
N PRO A 186 -7.86 10.11 -30.42
CA PRO A 186 -8.48 8.78 -30.39
C PRO A 186 -7.51 7.64 -30.06
N GLU A 187 -6.19 7.84 -30.21
CA GLU A 187 -5.18 6.87 -29.77
C GLU A 187 -5.00 6.85 -28.25
N ASP A 188 -5.28 7.98 -27.58
CA ASP A 188 -5.12 8.15 -26.14
C ASP A 188 -6.45 8.02 -25.36
N TRP A 189 -7.57 7.84 -26.05
CA TRP A 189 -8.91 7.76 -25.44
C TRP A 189 -9.80 6.70 -26.07
N GLN A 190 -10.38 5.85 -25.21
CA GLN A 190 -11.51 5.00 -25.58
C GLN A 190 -12.76 5.46 -24.82
N ARG A 191 -13.93 5.37 -25.46
CA ARG A 191 -15.24 5.58 -24.82
C ARG A 191 -16.05 4.29 -24.92
N THR A 192 -16.74 3.94 -23.83
CA THR A 192 -17.79 2.90 -23.85
C THR A 192 -19.15 3.57 -23.60
N GLU A 193 -20.22 2.81 -23.35
CA GLU A 193 -21.54 3.41 -23.09
C GLU A 193 -21.55 4.27 -21.82
N HIS A 194 -20.79 3.89 -20.78
CA HIS A 194 -20.73 4.61 -19.51
C HIS A 194 -19.34 5.14 -19.11
N HIS A 195 -18.24 4.62 -19.67
CA HIS A 195 -16.89 4.97 -19.19
C HIS A 195 -16.07 5.81 -20.17
N LEU A 196 -15.23 6.68 -19.61
CA LEU A 196 -14.09 7.30 -20.29
C LEU A 196 -12.81 6.58 -19.88
N LYS A 197 -12.07 6.05 -20.84
CA LYS A 197 -10.79 5.36 -20.62
C LYS A 197 -9.65 6.21 -21.15
N GLY A 198 -8.86 6.78 -20.25
CA GLY A 198 -7.63 7.50 -20.60
C GLY A 198 -6.44 6.54 -20.70
N ARG A 199 -5.68 6.61 -21.79
CA ARG A 199 -4.47 5.83 -22.00
C ARG A 199 -3.37 6.26 -21.03
N LYS A 200 -2.63 5.27 -20.53
CA LYS A 200 -1.58 5.43 -19.53
C LYS A 200 -0.38 4.53 -19.85
N VAL A 201 0.67 5.14 -20.36
CA VAL A 201 1.96 4.47 -20.61
C VAL A 201 2.88 4.73 -19.43
N ARG A 202 3.36 3.66 -18.78
CA ARG A 202 4.26 3.76 -17.62
C ARG A 202 5.24 2.60 -17.61
N ASP A 203 6.53 2.90 -17.41
CA ASP A 203 7.60 1.91 -17.27
C ASP A 203 7.60 0.89 -18.44
N GLY A 204 7.35 1.38 -19.67
CA GLY A 204 7.22 0.59 -20.90
C GLY A 204 5.90 -0.16 -21.07
N ARG A 205 5.05 -0.23 -20.03
CA ARG A 205 3.75 -0.93 -20.06
C ARG A 205 2.61 0.04 -20.35
N GLU A 206 1.80 -0.28 -21.35
CA GLU A 206 0.53 0.40 -21.57
C GLU A 206 -0.57 -0.16 -20.65
N THR A 207 -1.41 0.74 -20.15
CA THR A 207 -2.61 0.46 -19.34
C THR A 207 -3.70 1.48 -19.68
N TRP A 208 -4.95 1.15 -19.39
CA TRP A 208 -6.10 2.02 -19.65
C TRP A 208 -6.80 2.33 -18.33
N ALA A 209 -6.76 3.60 -17.92
CA ALA A 209 -7.36 4.05 -16.68
C ALA A 209 -8.84 4.40 -16.93
N CYS A 210 -9.73 3.56 -16.40
CA CYS A 210 -11.15 3.60 -16.69
C CYS A 210 -11.91 4.43 -15.64
N ALA A 211 -12.31 5.64 -16.02
CA ALA A 211 -13.15 6.52 -15.21
C ALA A 211 -14.64 6.35 -15.56
N LEU A 212 -15.52 6.56 -14.56
CA LEU A 212 -16.98 6.50 -14.72
C LEU A 212 -17.58 7.88 -14.37
N PRO A 213 -17.84 8.75 -15.37
CA PRO A 213 -18.47 10.04 -15.16
C PRO A 213 -19.87 9.90 -14.54
N THR A 214 -20.24 10.87 -13.70
CA THR A 214 -21.56 10.94 -13.07
C THR A 214 -22.43 11.98 -13.79
N PRO A 215 -23.77 11.78 -13.94
CA PRO A 215 -24.65 12.73 -14.65
C PRO A 215 -24.71 14.15 -14.06
N SER A 216 -24.22 14.33 -12.84
CA SER A 216 -23.90 15.61 -12.23
C SER A 216 -22.60 15.46 -11.45
N ASN A 217 -21.72 16.45 -11.51
CA ASN A 217 -20.39 16.38 -10.90
C ASN A 217 -20.47 16.54 -9.38
N SER A 218 -19.83 15.65 -8.63
CA SER A 218 -19.81 15.69 -7.17
C SER A 218 -18.54 15.07 -6.60
N ILE A 219 -18.25 15.42 -5.34
CA ILE A 219 -17.20 14.84 -4.50
C ILE A 219 -17.77 14.17 -3.26
N VAL A 220 -17.02 13.18 -2.76
CA VAL A 220 -17.14 12.64 -1.41
C VAL A 220 -15.86 12.95 -0.62
N ARG A 221 -16.02 13.42 0.62
CA ARG A 221 -14.94 13.67 1.57
C ARG A 221 -14.83 12.52 2.56
N ILE A 222 -13.67 11.86 2.63
CA ILE A 222 -13.49 10.67 3.48
C ILE A 222 -12.54 10.98 4.65
N LEU A 223 -13.04 10.99 5.89
CA LEU A 223 -12.26 11.05 7.13
C LEU A 223 -11.82 9.63 7.56
N GLY A 224 -10.74 9.51 8.33
CA GLY A 224 -10.21 8.21 8.79
C GLY A 224 -9.99 8.13 10.31
N ARG A 225 -9.75 6.91 10.82
CA ARG A 225 -9.44 6.63 12.24
C ARG A 225 -10.46 7.18 13.25
N GLY A 226 -11.71 7.30 12.85
CA GLY A 226 -12.80 7.90 13.64
C GLY A 226 -12.62 9.39 13.94
N ARG A 227 -11.74 10.09 13.23
CA ARG A 227 -11.17 11.38 13.63
C ARG A 227 -11.31 12.47 12.57
N HIS A 228 -11.62 13.69 13.03
CA HIS A 228 -11.66 14.89 12.18
C HIS A 228 -10.27 15.48 11.86
N ASP A 229 -9.20 14.89 12.38
CA ASP A 229 -7.79 15.28 12.19
C ASP A 229 -6.95 14.16 11.54
N CYS A 230 -7.60 13.24 10.82
CA CYS A 230 -6.97 12.14 10.08
C CYS A 230 -7.66 11.93 8.71
N HIS A 231 -6.85 11.81 7.65
CA HIS A 231 -7.29 11.74 6.25
C HIS A 231 -8.15 12.96 5.91
N GLY A 232 -9.28 12.82 5.20
CA GLY A 232 -10.17 13.92 4.84
C GLY A 232 -10.14 14.30 3.37
N ARG A 233 -9.32 13.66 2.52
CA ARG A 233 -9.21 13.99 1.10
C ARG A 233 -10.57 13.93 0.38
N LEU A 234 -10.70 14.77 -0.65
CA LEU A 234 -11.87 14.90 -1.52
C LEU A 234 -11.71 13.94 -2.71
N TYR A 235 -12.77 13.26 -3.12
CA TYR A 235 -12.76 12.25 -4.19
C TYR A 235 -13.89 12.49 -5.19
N GLY A 236 -13.55 12.61 -6.48
CA GLY A 236 -14.48 12.72 -7.62
C GLY A 236 -13.98 11.91 -8.81
N TRP A 237 -14.85 11.65 -9.81
CA TRP A 237 -14.57 10.66 -10.87
C TRP A 237 -13.34 11.01 -11.74
N TRP A 238 -13.10 12.30 -12.00
CA TRP A 238 -11.95 12.78 -12.78
C TRP A 238 -10.59 12.40 -12.18
N GLN A 239 -10.51 12.13 -10.87
CA GLN A 239 -9.29 11.69 -10.21
C GLN A 239 -8.86 10.27 -10.64
N GLN A 240 -9.77 9.50 -11.24
CA GLN A 240 -9.49 8.15 -11.78
C GLN A 240 -8.69 8.21 -13.10
N LEU A 241 -8.65 9.38 -13.76
CA LEU A 241 -7.91 9.60 -15.00
C LEU A 241 -6.40 9.77 -14.74
N PRO A 242 -5.54 9.42 -15.71
CA PRO A 242 -4.09 9.68 -15.66
C PRO A 242 -3.79 11.19 -15.59
N LYS A 243 -2.75 11.63 -14.86
CA LYS A 243 -2.41 13.07 -14.72
C LYS A 243 -2.14 13.70 -16.09
N GLU A 244 -1.43 12.95 -16.92
CA GLU A 244 -1.12 13.27 -18.31
C GLU A 244 -2.35 13.45 -19.23
N ARG A 245 -3.54 12.99 -18.82
CA ARG A 245 -4.80 13.11 -19.58
C ARG A 245 -5.80 14.12 -18.99
N ARG A 246 -5.64 14.55 -17.73
CA ARG A 246 -6.66 15.39 -17.05
C ARG A 246 -6.80 16.80 -17.63
N GLY A 247 -5.75 17.33 -18.27
CA GLY A 247 -5.79 18.63 -18.96
C GLY A 247 -6.59 18.63 -20.27
N GLU A 248 -6.88 17.46 -20.85
CA GLU A 248 -7.69 17.32 -22.07
C GLU A 248 -9.20 17.33 -21.78
N LEU A 249 -9.60 17.31 -20.50
CA LEU A 249 -10.96 17.67 -20.13
C LEU A 249 -11.22 19.16 -20.42
N LEU A 250 -12.49 19.48 -20.57
CA LEU A 250 -13.01 20.85 -20.60
C LEU A 250 -13.85 21.09 -19.34
N ILE A 251 -13.83 22.32 -18.80
CA ILE A 251 -14.91 22.84 -17.97
C ILE A 251 -15.60 23.95 -18.77
N ASN A 252 -16.91 23.84 -18.96
CA ASN A 252 -17.73 24.82 -19.68
C ASN A 252 -17.13 25.21 -21.05
N GLY A 253 -16.56 24.23 -21.76
CA GLY A 253 -15.92 24.40 -23.07
C GLY A 253 -14.43 24.78 -23.08
N GLU A 254 -13.77 25.01 -21.94
CA GLU A 254 -12.35 25.40 -21.91
C GLU A 254 -11.42 24.33 -21.29
N LEU A 255 -10.29 24.07 -21.97
CA LEU A 255 -9.21 23.17 -21.55
C LEU A 255 -8.65 23.49 -20.16
N LEU A 256 -8.32 22.43 -19.43
CA LEU A 256 -7.88 22.53 -18.03
C LEU A 256 -6.36 22.52 -17.90
N ILE A 257 -5.87 23.28 -16.91
CA ILE A 257 -4.52 23.13 -16.36
C ILE A 257 -4.60 22.58 -14.93
N GLU A 258 -3.58 21.84 -14.49
CA GLU A 258 -3.52 21.25 -13.16
C GLU A 258 -2.51 21.99 -12.27
N GLU A 259 -2.99 22.96 -11.49
CA GLU A 259 -2.20 23.70 -10.50
C GLU A 259 -1.95 22.81 -9.26
N ASP A 260 -0.70 22.73 -8.80
CA ASP A 260 -0.23 21.69 -7.85
C ASP A 260 0.65 22.28 -6.73
N PHE A 261 0.45 21.87 -5.48
CA PHE A 261 1.23 22.40 -4.35
C PHE A 261 2.66 21.81 -4.30
N ALA A 262 3.66 22.64 -4.61
CA ALA A 262 5.08 22.26 -4.53
C ALA A 262 5.47 21.72 -3.14
N ALA A 263 5.78 20.41 -3.10
CA ALA A 263 6.25 19.69 -1.92
C ALA A 263 5.40 19.92 -0.63
N LEU A 264 4.06 19.89 -0.76
CA LEU A 264 3.15 20.30 0.31
C LEU A 264 3.45 19.66 1.68
N HIS A 265 3.57 18.33 1.76
CA HIS A 265 3.79 17.64 3.04
C HIS A 265 5.07 18.10 3.77
N PRO A 266 6.27 18.08 3.15
CA PRO A 266 7.46 18.75 3.71
C PRO A 266 7.22 20.22 4.09
N THR A 267 6.63 21.04 3.21
CA THR A 267 6.38 22.47 3.47
C THR A 267 5.52 22.69 4.73
N LEU A 268 4.50 21.85 4.96
CA LEU A 268 3.66 21.89 6.16
C LEU A 268 4.43 21.46 7.42
N LEU A 269 5.30 20.45 7.33
CA LEU A 269 6.13 19.99 8.46
C LEU A 269 7.18 21.05 8.87
N TYR A 270 7.82 21.72 7.92
CA TYR A 270 8.70 22.86 8.20
C TYR A 270 7.94 24.01 8.87
N ALA A 271 6.71 24.30 8.41
CA ALA A 271 5.86 25.31 9.05
C ALA A 271 5.40 24.94 10.47
N MET A 272 5.21 23.64 10.77
CA MET A 272 4.99 23.15 12.16
C MET A 272 6.21 23.34 13.06
N LYS A 273 7.41 23.45 12.47
CA LYS A 273 8.67 23.78 13.16
C LYS A 273 8.96 25.29 13.18
N GLY A 274 8.03 26.12 12.72
CA GLY A 274 8.17 27.58 12.67
C GLY A 274 9.09 28.10 11.55
N VAL A 275 9.53 27.24 10.63
CA VAL A 275 10.54 27.54 9.62
C VAL A 275 9.93 27.56 8.21
N ARG A 276 10.44 28.43 7.34
CA ARG A 276 10.14 28.41 5.91
C ARG A 276 11.03 27.36 5.24
N LEU A 277 10.41 26.40 4.55
CA LEU A 277 11.13 25.60 3.56
C LEU A 277 11.46 26.51 2.36
N ASP A 278 12.74 26.61 2.04
CA ASP A 278 13.33 27.47 1.00
C ASP A 278 14.28 26.70 0.06
N PHE A 279 14.47 25.40 0.30
CA PHE A 279 15.24 24.46 -0.52
C PHE A 279 14.36 23.28 -0.98
N ASP A 280 14.88 22.47 -1.92
CA ASP A 280 14.19 21.23 -2.33
C ASP A 280 14.40 20.11 -1.29
N PRO A 281 13.34 19.64 -0.60
CA PRO A 281 13.45 18.63 0.45
C PRO A 281 13.75 17.22 -0.10
N TYR A 282 13.66 17.04 -1.41
CA TYR A 282 13.96 15.79 -2.10
C TYR A 282 15.35 15.76 -2.72
N ASP A 283 16.09 16.88 -2.74
CA ASP A 283 17.46 16.86 -3.24
C ASP A 283 18.47 16.65 -2.12
N THR A 284 19.44 15.78 -2.36
CA THR A 284 20.44 15.30 -1.39
C THR A 284 21.86 15.35 -1.93
N ASP A 285 22.04 15.76 -3.19
CA ASP A 285 23.28 15.73 -3.97
C ASP A 285 23.93 14.33 -4.18
N ARG A 286 23.56 13.34 -3.35
CA ARG A 286 24.14 11.99 -3.27
C ARG A 286 23.32 10.89 -3.95
N PHE A 287 22.00 11.06 -3.97
CA PHE A 287 21.07 10.07 -4.52
C PHE A 287 20.13 10.70 -5.56
N PRO A 288 19.62 9.93 -6.54
CA PRO A 288 18.66 10.43 -7.52
C PRO A 288 17.43 11.03 -6.82
N ARG A 289 17.15 12.32 -7.08
CA ARG A 289 16.05 13.09 -6.45
C ARG A 289 14.68 12.38 -6.49
N GLN A 290 14.41 11.55 -7.50
CA GLN A 290 13.18 10.74 -7.57
C GLN A 290 13.13 9.62 -6.51
N HIS A 291 14.27 8.99 -6.22
CA HIS A 291 14.40 7.99 -5.16
C HIS A 291 14.23 8.66 -3.79
N CYS A 292 14.86 9.82 -3.58
CA CYS A 292 14.67 10.65 -2.39
C CYS A 292 13.22 11.11 -2.21
N LYS A 293 12.53 11.49 -3.31
CA LYS A 293 11.11 11.85 -3.30
C LYS A 293 10.22 10.68 -2.90
N TRP A 294 10.51 9.46 -3.32
CA TRP A 294 9.79 8.27 -2.82
C TRP A 294 10.13 8.00 -1.36
N ALA A 295 11.40 8.05 -0.97
CA ALA A 295 11.85 7.79 0.39
C ALA A 295 11.25 8.76 1.42
N LEU A 296 11.28 10.08 1.19
CA LEU A 296 10.71 11.07 2.10
C LEU A 296 9.19 10.91 2.26
N ASN A 297 8.48 10.72 1.15
CA ASN A 297 7.02 10.55 1.19
C ASN A 297 6.61 9.21 1.83
N VAL A 298 7.38 8.14 1.65
CA VAL A 298 7.14 6.86 2.34
C VAL A 298 7.48 6.99 3.83
N ALA A 299 8.58 7.64 4.21
CA ALA A 299 8.97 7.85 5.60
C ALA A 299 7.93 8.65 6.39
N ILE A 300 7.37 9.71 5.79
CA ILE A 300 6.28 10.52 6.39
C ILE A 300 5.01 9.69 6.65
N ASN A 301 4.73 8.67 5.83
CA ASN A 301 3.53 7.81 5.98
C ASN A 301 3.79 6.52 6.77
N ALA A 302 5.03 6.13 7.00
CA ALA A 302 5.37 4.91 7.72
C ALA A 302 5.31 5.10 9.25
N GLY A 303 4.83 4.08 9.98
CA GLY A 303 4.86 4.04 11.45
C GLY A 303 6.20 3.59 12.06
N SER A 304 7.27 3.49 11.25
CA SER A 304 8.67 3.40 11.68
C SER A 304 9.60 3.56 10.48
N MET A 305 10.85 3.98 10.69
CA MET A 305 11.86 4.02 9.61
C MET A 305 12.13 2.63 9.01
N LYS A 306 12.12 1.56 9.82
CA LYS A 306 12.17 0.19 9.29
C LYS A 306 10.97 -0.13 8.39
N GLY A 307 9.77 0.30 8.79
CA GLY A 307 8.57 0.18 7.96
C GLY A 307 8.67 0.97 6.65
N ALA A 308 9.39 2.09 6.63
CA ALA A 308 9.68 2.84 5.41
C ALA A 308 10.60 2.08 4.45
N VAL A 309 11.68 1.48 4.98
CA VAL A 309 12.57 0.57 4.21
C VAL A 309 11.76 -0.58 3.62
N ASP A 310 10.99 -1.28 4.46
CA ASP A 310 10.20 -2.44 4.04
C ASP A 310 9.16 -2.03 2.98
N ALA A 311 8.48 -0.88 3.12
CA ALA A 311 7.52 -0.37 2.16
C ALA A 311 8.14 0.04 0.80
N LEU A 312 9.37 0.56 0.77
CA LEU A 312 10.12 0.78 -0.46
C LEU A 312 10.50 -0.54 -1.13
N MET A 313 11.01 -1.52 -0.37
CA MET A 313 11.37 -2.84 -0.91
C MET A 313 10.19 -3.61 -1.51
N TRP A 314 8.96 -3.35 -1.07
CA TRP A 314 7.73 -3.92 -1.66
C TRP A 314 7.09 -3.06 -2.75
N LYS A 315 7.65 -1.89 -3.08
CA LYS A 315 7.08 -0.95 -4.06
C LYS A 315 7.31 -1.45 -5.50
N PRO A 316 6.27 -1.55 -6.35
CA PRO A 316 6.45 -1.82 -7.78
C PRO A 316 7.39 -0.81 -8.46
N GLY A 317 8.29 -1.29 -9.31
CA GLY A 317 9.34 -0.46 -9.92
C GLY A 317 10.34 0.08 -8.89
N TRP A 318 10.75 -0.75 -7.92
CA TRP A 318 11.91 -0.52 -7.06
C TRP A 318 12.89 -1.67 -7.29
N SER A 319 14.02 -1.35 -7.91
CA SER A 319 15.12 -2.27 -8.26
C SER A 319 16.20 -2.36 -7.18
N GLU A 320 16.24 -1.37 -6.28
CA GLU A 320 17.39 -1.09 -5.44
C GLU A 320 17.55 -2.09 -4.28
N THR A 321 18.79 -2.27 -3.84
CA THR A 321 19.08 -3.16 -2.71
C THR A 321 18.54 -2.59 -1.39
N ARG A 322 18.36 -3.46 -0.39
CA ARG A 322 17.97 -3.03 0.96
C ARG A 322 19.02 -2.09 1.57
N CYS A 323 20.31 -2.32 1.34
CA CYS A 323 21.39 -1.47 1.86
C CYS A 323 21.34 -0.06 1.25
N TYR A 324 21.14 0.04 -0.07
CA TYR A 324 20.88 1.31 -0.75
C TYR A 324 19.64 2.00 -0.16
N THR A 325 18.55 1.25 0.03
CA THR A 325 17.26 1.77 0.54
C THR A 325 17.38 2.30 1.98
N GLU A 326 18.20 1.66 2.81
CA GLU A 326 18.51 2.10 4.17
C GLU A 326 19.38 3.38 4.14
N LEU A 327 20.48 3.40 3.38
CA LEU A 327 21.33 4.60 3.20
C LEU A 327 20.56 5.82 2.67
N LEU A 328 19.69 5.60 1.67
CA LEU A 328 18.84 6.63 1.08
C LEU A 328 17.89 7.26 2.13
N LEU A 329 17.32 6.44 3.01
CA LEU A 329 16.42 6.91 4.07
C LEU A 329 17.16 7.63 5.19
N ASP A 330 18.37 7.18 5.54
CA ASP A 330 19.26 7.87 6.48
C ASP A 330 19.65 9.26 5.95
N GLU A 331 20.06 9.36 4.67
CA GLU A 331 20.42 10.62 4.01
C GLU A 331 19.23 11.58 3.88
N VAL A 332 18.08 11.09 3.41
CA VAL A 332 16.85 11.89 3.35
C VAL A 332 16.45 12.41 4.73
N ALA A 333 16.62 11.60 5.78
CA ALA A 333 16.34 12.00 7.15
C ALA A 333 17.37 12.97 7.75
N HIS A 334 18.60 13.03 7.21
CA HIS A 334 19.61 14.02 7.56
C HIS A 334 19.40 15.33 6.81
N ARG A 335 19.16 15.27 5.49
CA ARG A 335 18.79 16.40 4.64
C ARG A 335 17.57 17.17 5.16
N ASN A 336 16.67 16.45 5.85
CA ASN A 336 15.45 16.96 6.45
C ASN A 336 15.48 16.94 8.01
N GLU A 337 16.66 17.09 8.63
CA GLU A 337 16.89 16.98 10.09
C GLU A 337 15.81 17.67 10.95
N LEU A 338 15.41 18.89 10.61
CA LEU A 338 14.42 19.68 11.37
C LEU A 338 13.06 18.99 11.52
N ILE A 339 12.68 18.15 10.55
CA ILE A 339 11.42 17.40 10.52
C ILE A 339 11.61 15.90 10.78
N ARG A 340 12.80 15.46 11.22
CA ARG A 340 13.16 14.05 11.44
C ARG A 340 12.21 13.30 12.39
N GLU A 341 11.61 13.97 13.37
CA GLU A 341 10.60 13.38 14.28
C GLU A 341 9.28 12.96 13.58
N PHE A 342 9.00 13.51 12.40
CA PHE A 342 7.83 13.18 11.58
C PHE A 342 8.10 12.01 10.61
N LEU A 343 9.34 11.53 10.54
CA LEU A 343 9.77 10.42 9.71
C LEU A 343 9.68 9.12 10.51
N GLY A 344 8.91 8.14 10.00
CA GLY A 344 8.64 6.92 10.74
C GLY A 344 7.64 7.08 11.88
N SER A 345 6.85 8.15 11.93
CA SER A 345 5.82 8.39 12.95
C SER A 345 4.40 8.53 12.40
N ASP A 346 4.15 8.09 11.15
CA ASP A 346 2.80 8.04 10.53
C ASP A 346 2.11 9.42 10.50
N ALA A 347 2.91 10.49 10.36
CA ALA A 347 2.46 11.87 10.25
C ALA A 347 1.61 12.13 8.99
N GLY A 348 1.80 11.34 7.93
CA GLY A 348 1.14 11.50 6.63
C GLY A 348 -0.39 11.58 6.71
N ILE A 349 -1.05 10.76 7.51
CA ILE A 349 -2.52 10.81 7.64
C ILE A 349 -3.01 12.10 8.33
N ARG A 350 -2.17 12.75 9.15
CA ARG A 350 -2.47 14.04 9.79
C ARG A 350 -2.24 15.21 8.84
N LEU A 351 -1.18 15.11 8.03
CA LEU A 351 -0.93 16.05 6.93
C LEU A 351 -2.07 16.04 5.91
N MET A 352 -2.65 14.87 5.61
CA MET A 352 -3.85 14.77 4.78
C MET A 352 -5.07 15.50 5.36
N ALA A 353 -5.18 15.67 6.67
CA ALA A 353 -6.24 16.48 7.27
C ALA A 353 -6.00 17.99 7.11
N ILE A 354 -4.75 18.38 6.86
CA ILE A 354 -4.37 19.75 6.55
C ILE A 354 -4.46 20.02 5.05
N ASP A 355 -4.03 19.10 4.17
CA ASP A 355 -4.25 19.20 2.72
C ASP A 355 -5.74 19.29 2.39
N SER A 356 -6.57 18.47 3.06
CA SER A 356 -8.03 18.51 2.99
C SER A 356 -8.61 19.84 3.46
N GLY A 357 -8.06 20.40 4.54
CA GLY A 357 -8.47 21.71 5.06
C GLY A 357 -8.15 22.83 4.07
N MET A 358 -6.98 22.77 3.43
CA MET A 358 -6.56 23.72 2.39
C MET A 358 -7.41 23.57 1.12
N ALA A 359 -7.67 22.34 0.66
CA ALA A 359 -8.49 22.10 -0.53
C ALA A 359 -9.92 22.61 -0.39
N ILE A 360 -10.52 22.49 0.80
CA ILE A 360 -11.82 23.12 1.09
C ILE A 360 -11.75 24.65 1.06
N ASP A 361 -10.68 25.27 1.60
CA ASP A 361 -10.51 26.73 1.58
C ASP A 361 -10.27 27.24 0.14
N VAL A 362 -9.39 26.62 -0.64
CA VAL A 362 -9.18 26.92 -2.08
C VAL A 362 -10.51 26.84 -2.84
N MET A 363 -11.23 25.72 -2.74
CA MET A 363 -12.52 25.55 -3.42
C MET A 363 -13.54 26.62 -3.04
N LYS A 364 -13.64 26.97 -1.75
CA LYS A 364 -14.56 28.01 -1.26
C LYS A 364 -14.15 29.42 -1.68
N ARG A 365 -12.84 29.73 -1.72
CA ARG A 365 -12.32 30.99 -2.25
C ARG A 365 -12.57 31.10 -3.76
N CYS A 366 -12.31 30.05 -4.55
CA CYS A 366 -12.62 30.02 -5.98
C CYS A 366 -14.12 30.22 -6.26
N ARG A 367 -15.03 29.52 -5.54
CA ARG A 367 -16.50 29.74 -5.65
C ARG A 367 -16.85 31.20 -5.32
N LYS A 368 -16.27 31.78 -4.27
CA LYS A 368 -16.52 33.18 -3.85
C LYS A 368 -15.96 34.20 -4.84
N ALA A 369 -14.83 33.91 -5.48
CA ALA A 369 -14.13 34.79 -6.41
C ALA A 369 -14.69 34.73 -7.85
N GLY A 370 -15.74 33.94 -8.09
CA GLY A 370 -16.37 33.82 -9.41
C GLY A 370 -15.54 33.03 -10.43
N VAL A 371 -14.67 32.12 -9.98
CA VAL A 371 -13.96 31.21 -10.89
C VAL A 371 -14.97 30.29 -11.58
N ASP A 372 -14.87 30.12 -12.90
CA ASP A 372 -15.87 29.43 -13.73
C ASP A 372 -16.08 27.95 -13.37
N GLY A 373 -15.09 27.32 -12.73
CA GLY A 373 -15.17 25.98 -12.15
C GLY A 373 -13.79 25.48 -11.74
N VAL A 374 -13.73 24.61 -10.73
CA VAL A 374 -12.49 23.96 -10.26
C VAL A 374 -12.80 22.53 -9.85
N LEU A 375 -11.98 21.56 -10.26
CA LEU A 375 -12.10 20.15 -9.86
C LEU A 375 -10.89 19.76 -8.98
N PRO A 376 -11.09 19.45 -7.68
CA PRO A 376 -10.00 19.13 -6.77
C PRO A 376 -9.45 17.71 -7.02
N VAL A 377 -8.13 17.58 -6.91
CA VAL A 377 -7.35 16.35 -7.12
C VAL A 377 -6.30 16.23 -6.01
N HIS A 378 -6.77 15.82 -4.83
CA HIS A 378 -5.99 15.82 -3.58
C HIS A 378 -5.45 17.23 -3.24
N ASP A 379 -4.15 17.45 -3.43
CA ASP A 379 -3.40 18.68 -3.24
C ASP A 379 -3.16 19.50 -4.55
N SER A 380 -3.75 19.06 -5.67
CA SER A 380 -3.79 19.79 -6.94
C SER A 380 -5.22 20.10 -7.39
N PHE A 381 -5.38 21.01 -8.35
CA PHE A 381 -6.67 21.54 -8.80
C PHE A 381 -6.69 21.69 -10.33
N LEU A 382 -7.70 21.10 -10.98
CA LEU A 382 -7.97 21.35 -12.40
C LEU A 382 -8.83 22.60 -12.52
N ALA A 383 -8.39 23.57 -13.32
CA ALA A 383 -9.13 24.81 -13.57
C ALA A 383 -9.01 25.22 -15.05
N PRO A 384 -10.00 25.97 -15.60
CA PRO A 384 -9.89 26.59 -16.92
C PRO A 384 -8.60 27.39 -17.03
N ARG A 385 -7.89 27.27 -18.15
CA ARG A 385 -6.60 27.94 -18.38
C ARG A 385 -6.66 29.45 -18.16
N ARG A 386 -7.79 30.12 -18.49
CA ARG A 386 -8.05 31.55 -18.22
C ARG A 386 -8.05 31.91 -16.73
N SER A 387 -8.46 30.97 -15.88
CA SER A 387 -8.55 31.14 -14.42
C SER A 387 -7.26 30.74 -13.70
N GLY A 388 -6.32 30.08 -14.39
CA GLY A 388 -5.11 29.47 -13.86
C GLY A 388 -4.41 30.30 -12.79
N GLY A 389 -3.81 31.43 -13.18
CA GLY A 389 -3.07 32.31 -12.25
C GLY A 389 -3.90 32.87 -11.08
N HIS A 390 -5.22 32.96 -11.22
CA HIS A 390 -6.12 33.34 -10.12
C HIS A 390 -6.27 32.19 -9.11
N VAL A 391 -6.37 30.94 -9.59
CA VAL A 391 -6.35 29.74 -8.74
C VAL A 391 -4.98 29.57 -8.09
N THR A 392 -3.86 29.79 -8.81
CA THR A 392 -2.51 29.78 -8.24
C THR A 392 -2.34 30.81 -7.11
N ALA A 393 -2.86 32.02 -7.30
CA ALA A 393 -2.84 33.07 -6.27
C ALA A 393 -3.66 32.67 -5.02
N ILE A 394 -4.89 32.16 -5.21
CA ILE A 394 -5.74 31.64 -4.13
C ILE A 394 -5.05 30.50 -3.38
N MET A 395 -4.40 29.57 -4.10
CA MET A 395 -3.60 28.49 -3.51
C MET A 395 -2.47 29.04 -2.64
N GLN A 396 -1.72 30.03 -3.12
CA GLN A 396 -0.63 30.64 -2.37
C GLN A 396 -1.13 31.34 -1.09
N GLU A 397 -2.24 32.09 -1.16
CA GLU A 397 -2.87 32.67 0.04
C GLU A 397 -3.24 31.61 1.07
N VAL A 398 -3.86 30.50 0.64
CA VAL A 398 -4.30 29.41 1.52
C VAL A 398 -3.11 28.69 2.16
N LEU A 399 -2.03 28.50 1.39
CA LEU A 399 -0.77 27.96 1.89
C LEU A 399 -0.17 28.87 2.95
N ASP A 400 -0.01 30.16 2.69
CA ASP A 400 0.61 31.09 3.65
C ASP A 400 -0.27 31.32 4.89
N THR A 401 -1.59 31.41 4.73
CA THR A 401 -2.56 31.40 5.85
C THR A 401 -2.38 30.15 6.71
N THR A 402 -2.22 28.99 6.08
CA THR A 402 -2.02 27.71 6.77
C THR A 402 -0.67 27.64 7.47
N ARG A 403 0.40 28.14 6.85
CA ARG A 403 1.75 28.17 7.42
C ARG A 403 1.81 29.06 8.65
N VAL A 404 1.25 30.28 8.58
CA VAL A 404 1.14 31.19 9.74
C VAL A 404 0.38 30.54 10.90
N ARG A 405 -0.74 29.85 10.61
CA ARG A 405 -1.50 29.10 11.64
C ARG A 405 -0.65 27.99 12.29
N LEU A 406 0.11 27.22 11.50
CA LEU A 406 0.95 26.14 12.01
C LEU A 406 2.12 26.67 12.85
N SER A 407 2.83 27.68 12.36
CA SER A 407 3.93 28.33 13.08
C SER A 407 3.45 28.98 14.38
N GLY A 408 2.33 29.72 14.34
CA GLY A 408 1.74 30.38 15.51
C GLY A 408 1.28 29.41 16.60
N THR A 409 1.02 28.14 16.26
CA THR A 409 0.65 27.10 17.24
C THR A 409 1.84 26.67 18.13
N THR A 410 3.09 27.01 17.77
CA THR A 410 4.28 26.70 18.59
C THR A 410 4.56 27.72 19.70
N SER A 411 4.05 28.96 19.58
CA SER A 411 4.30 30.03 20.56
C SER A 411 3.27 30.04 21.69
N THR A 412 3.65 29.46 22.83
CA THR A 412 2.95 29.56 24.14
C THR A 412 1.49 29.10 24.16
N THR A 413 1.25 27.88 24.63
CA THR A 413 0.58 27.65 25.94
C THR A 413 0.47 26.16 26.29
N SER A 414 0.84 25.84 27.53
CA SER A 414 0.57 24.58 28.24
C SER A 414 1.10 23.30 27.58
N THR A 415 2.15 22.76 28.21
CA THR A 415 2.35 21.32 28.36
C THR A 415 1.16 20.75 29.14
N ARG A 416 0.00 20.60 28.48
CA ARG A 416 -1.16 19.95 29.08
C ARG A 416 -0.80 18.48 29.23
N THR A 417 -0.31 18.15 30.42
CA THR A 417 -0.07 16.77 30.84
C THR A 417 -1.38 16.02 30.63
N ILE A 418 -1.46 15.26 29.54
CA ILE A 418 -2.53 14.30 29.31
C ILE A 418 -2.27 13.24 30.37
N ARG A 419 -2.92 13.40 31.54
CA ARG A 419 -3.05 12.31 32.50
C ARG A 419 -3.59 11.14 31.70
N GLN A 420 -2.77 10.11 31.53
CA GLN A 420 -3.23 8.83 31.05
C GLN A 420 -4.24 8.36 32.08
N THR A 421 -5.53 8.59 31.82
CA THR A 421 -6.60 7.91 32.55
C THR A 421 -6.31 6.43 32.36
N ALA A 422 -6.05 5.74 33.47
CA ALA A 422 -5.68 4.34 33.43
C ALA A 422 -6.67 3.56 32.57
N ARG A 423 -6.19 2.55 31.83
CA ARG A 423 -7.06 1.63 31.11
C ARG A 423 -8.20 1.20 32.04
N PRO A 424 -9.48 1.29 31.64
CA PRO A 424 -10.49 0.49 32.33
C PRO A 424 -10.01 -0.96 32.28
N GLY A 425 -9.93 -1.60 33.44
CA GLY A 425 -9.61 -3.03 33.52
C GLY A 425 -10.68 -3.86 32.78
N PRO A 426 -10.44 -5.16 32.56
CA PRO A 426 -11.50 -6.05 32.11
C PRO A 426 -12.70 -5.90 33.05
N ALA A 427 -13.89 -5.65 32.48
CA ALA A 427 -15.09 -5.47 33.27
C ALA A 427 -15.35 -6.72 34.14
N ALA A 428 -15.76 -6.50 35.39
CA ALA A 428 -16.13 -7.60 36.27
C ALA A 428 -17.27 -8.43 35.64
N PRO A 429 -17.24 -9.78 35.76
CA PRO A 429 -18.30 -10.62 35.22
C PRO A 429 -19.64 -10.27 35.86
N ALA A 430 -20.69 -10.18 35.04
CA ALA A 430 -22.04 -9.90 35.52
C ALA A 430 -22.55 -11.02 36.45
N ALA A 431 -23.32 -10.64 37.46
CA ALA A 431 -23.94 -11.58 38.39
C ALA A 431 -24.94 -12.51 37.67
N PRO A 432 -25.08 -13.78 38.10
CA PRO A 432 -25.96 -14.75 37.44
C PRO A 432 -27.45 -14.47 37.73
N PRO A 433 -28.35 -14.70 36.77
CA PRO A 433 -29.78 -14.78 37.04
C PRO A 433 -30.13 -16.05 37.84
N ALA A 434 -31.26 -16.02 38.55
CA ALA A 434 -31.64 -17.07 39.51
C ALA A 434 -32.19 -18.36 38.86
N SER A 435 -32.20 -19.43 39.66
CA SER A 435 -32.92 -20.70 39.46
C SER A 435 -34.44 -20.49 39.32
N ALA A 436 -35.27 -21.42 38.84
CA ALA A 436 -35.23 -22.89 38.87
C ALA A 436 -36.13 -23.46 37.72
N PRO A 437 -36.45 -24.79 37.61
CA PRO A 437 -36.02 -25.95 38.39
C PRO A 437 -35.39 -27.08 37.55
N ALA A 438 -35.05 -28.20 38.19
CA ALA A 438 -34.31 -29.32 37.58
C ALA A 438 -35.20 -30.47 37.06
N VAL A 439 -34.69 -31.19 36.07
CA VAL A 439 -35.14 -32.54 35.66
C VAL A 439 -33.89 -33.42 35.55
N SER A 440 -33.92 -34.63 36.13
CA SER A 440 -32.77 -35.56 36.19
C SER A 440 -32.79 -36.61 35.06
N PRO A 441 -31.65 -37.23 34.70
CA PRO A 441 -31.52 -38.02 33.47
C PRO A 441 -31.46 -39.56 33.66
N PRO A 442 -31.78 -40.35 32.62
CA PRO A 442 -31.11 -41.62 32.32
C PRO A 442 -29.82 -41.34 31.51
N SER A 443 -28.62 -41.88 31.75
CA SER A 443 -28.16 -43.22 32.18
C SER A 443 -27.95 -44.25 31.04
N ARG A 444 -26.70 -44.33 30.52
CA ARG A 444 -26.02 -45.47 29.84
C ARG A 444 -26.66 -46.00 28.53
N GLU A 445 -25.99 -46.67 27.58
CA GLU A 445 -24.57 -46.96 27.19
C GLU A 445 -24.61 -47.36 25.68
N ALA A 446 -23.57 -47.45 24.83
CA ALA A 446 -22.10 -47.37 24.88
C ALA A 446 -21.62 -46.64 23.56
N GLY A 447 -20.36 -46.60 23.07
CA GLY A 447 -19.06 -47.10 23.53
C GLY A 447 -18.41 -48.18 22.61
N LEU A 448 -17.73 -47.83 21.50
CA LEU A 448 -16.88 -48.76 20.74
C LEU A 448 -15.58 -48.14 20.13
N LYS A 449 -14.45 -48.64 20.63
CA LYS A 449 -13.13 -48.92 19.98
C LYS A 449 -12.45 -47.89 19.05
N GLU A 450 -11.21 -47.56 19.44
CA GLU A 450 -10.16 -46.97 18.60
C GLU A 450 -9.68 -47.92 17.49
N GLY A 451 -9.10 -47.36 16.42
CA GLY A 451 -8.45 -48.12 15.34
C GLY A 451 -7.12 -47.47 14.93
N VAL A 452 -6.00 -48.03 15.38
CA VAL A 452 -4.65 -47.53 15.07
C VAL A 452 -4.18 -48.09 13.73
N ALA A 453 -4.04 -47.23 12.71
CA ALA A 453 -3.42 -47.59 11.44
C ALA A 453 -1.88 -47.58 11.58
N LYS A 454 -1.24 -48.71 11.30
CA LYS A 454 0.23 -48.81 11.17
C LYS A 454 0.68 -48.23 9.83
N VAL A 455 1.91 -47.71 9.80
CA VAL A 455 2.61 -47.32 8.57
C VAL A 455 3.71 -48.35 8.32
N ASP A 456 3.61 -49.10 7.22
CA ASP A 456 4.64 -50.05 6.82
C ASP A 456 5.83 -49.35 6.16
N PHE A 457 7.04 -49.73 6.57
CA PHE A 457 8.30 -49.29 5.97
C PHE A 457 8.79 -50.35 4.97
N SER A 458 8.88 -49.97 3.69
CA SER A 458 9.65 -50.72 2.69
C SER A 458 11.05 -50.13 2.55
N PRO A 459 12.12 -50.95 2.50
CA PRO A 459 13.49 -50.45 2.39
C PRO A 459 13.80 -49.92 0.97
N MET A 460 14.41 -48.74 0.88
CA MET A 460 14.93 -48.22 -0.38
C MET A 460 16.17 -49.00 -0.86
N GLN A 461 16.24 -49.24 -2.16
CA GLN A 461 17.36 -49.90 -2.82
C GLN A 461 18.59 -48.99 -2.91
N SER A 462 19.78 -49.59 -2.89
CA SER A 462 21.07 -48.89 -3.02
C SER A 462 21.33 -48.43 -4.46
N LEU A 463 21.66 -47.14 -4.64
CA LEU A 463 22.15 -46.60 -5.91
C LEU A 463 23.62 -47.01 -6.16
N PRO A 464 24.03 -47.25 -7.42
CA PRO A 464 25.41 -47.60 -7.76
C PRO A 464 26.35 -46.39 -7.66
N ALA A 465 27.64 -46.65 -7.40
CA ALA A 465 28.67 -45.61 -7.33
C ALA A 465 29.04 -45.07 -8.72
N SER A 466 29.16 -43.74 -8.84
CA SER A 466 29.68 -43.08 -10.05
C SER A 466 31.22 -43.17 -10.12
N PRO A 467 31.82 -43.32 -11.31
CA PRO A 467 33.27 -43.34 -11.48
C PRO A 467 33.89 -41.95 -11.24
N ALA A 468 35.14 -41.93 -10.78
CA ALA A 468 35.87 -40.68 -10.52
C ALA A 468 36.47 -40.09 -11.82
N PRO A 469 36.27 -38.79 -12.11
CA PRO A 469 36.92 -38.13 -13.25
C PRO A 469 38.37 -37.77 -12.93
N SER A 470 39.32 -38.28 -13.72
CA SER A 470 40.77 -38.16 -13.47
C SER A 470 41.45 -37.07 -14.33
N VAL A 471 40.97 -35.83 -14.26
CA VAL A 471 41.62 -34.66 -14.87
C VAL A 471 41.50 -33.46 -13.93
N ALA A 472 42.59 -32.72 -13.72
CA ALA A 472 42.55 -31.46 -12.98
C ALA A 472 41.87 -30.37 -13.83
N PRO A 473 40.86 -29.63 -13.31
CA PRO A 473 40.18 -28.61 -14.09
C PRO A 473 41.09 -27.40 -14.32
N GLU A 474 41.10 -26.90 -15.55
CA GLU A 474 41.81 -25.66 -15.92
C GLU A 474 41.31 -24.44 -15.11
N PRO A 475 42.18 -23.43 -14.88
CA PRO A 475 41.83 -22.25 -14.11
C PRO A 475 40.71 -21.46 -14.79
N ARG A 476 39.51 -21.50 -14.20
CA ARG A 476 38.35 -20.76 -14.69
C ARG A 476 38.62 -19.25 -14.61
N THR A 477 38.64 -18.58 -15.75
CA THR A 477 38.56 -17.12 -15.82
C THR A 477 37.21 -16.66 -15.27
N VAL A 478 37.20 -16.22 -14.01
CA VAL A 478 36.00 -15.68 -13.38
C VAL A 478 35.72 -14.31 -13.98
N SER A 479 34.69 -14.19 -14.82
CA SER A 479 34.12 -12.89 -15.19
C SER A 479 33.46 -12.24 -13.97
N TRP A 480 33.49 -10.91 -13.87
CA TRP A 480 32.67 -10.16 -12.90
C TRP A 480 32.15 -8.85 -13.46
N VAL A 481 30.95 -8.48 -13.03
CA VAL A 481 30.44 -7.12 -13.15
C VAL A 481 31.01 -6.31 -11.98
N PRO A 482 31.70 -5.17 -12.23
CA PRO A 482 32.27 -4.35 -11.14
C PRO A 482 31.24 -3.88 -10.11
N ALA A 483 30.02 -3.54 -10.54
CA ALA A 483 28.92 -3.16 -9.65
C ALA A 483 28.51 -4.27 -8.68
N GLU A 484 28.26 -5.49 -9.17
CA GLU A 484 27.93 -6.65 -8.31
C GLU A 484 29.05 -6.97 -7.30
N ARG A 485 30.32 -6.78 -7.72
CA ARG A 485 31.49 -7.01 -6.86
C ARG A 485 31.64 -5.93 -5.78
N LEU A 486 31.36 -4.66 -6.12
CA LEU A 486 31.28 -3.55 -5.17
C LEU A 486 30.18 -3.79 -4.12
N GLU A 487 28.96 -4.13 -4.56
CA GLU A 487 27.84 -4.45 -3.67
C GLU A 487 28.17 -5.61 -2.73
N ALA A 488 28.72 -6.71 -3.26
CA ALA A 488 29.12 -7.86 -2.46
C ALA A 488 30.17 -7.52 -1.39
N MET A 489 31.11 -6.62 -1.70
CA MET A 489 32.14 -6.17 -0.78
C MET A 489 31.59 -5.24 0.31
N ILE A 490 30.79 -4.24 -0.06
CA ILE A 490 30.11 -3.34 0.90
C ILE A 490 29.20 -4.16 1.83
N ALA A 491 28.44 -5.12 1.29
CA ALA A 491 27.58 -6.00 2.06
C ALA A 491 28.35 -6.93 3.01
N TYR A 492 29.51 -7.45 2.59
CA TYR A 492 30.37 -8.24 3.48
C TYR A 492 30.93 -7.39 4.62
N GLN A 493 31.55 -6.24 4.31
CA GLN A 493 32.22 -5.43 5.33
C GLN A 493 31.21 -4.83 6.32
N THR A 494 30.05 -4.34 5.83
CA THR A 494 28.95 -3.90 6.69
C THR A 494 28.47 -5.02 7.63
N ARG A 495 28.44 -6.27 7.16
CA ARG A 495 28.08 -7.43 7.98
C ARG A 495 29.15 -7.81 9.00
N LEU A 496 30.43 -7.60 8.69
CA LEU A 496 31.55 -7.79 9.64
C LEU A 496 31.46 -6.75 10.77
N LEU A 497 31.34 -5.47 10.41
CA LEU A 497 31.16 -4.35 11.36
C LEU A 497 29.90 -4.54 12.23
N ALA A 498 28.80 -5.03 11.66
CA ALA A 498 27.58 -5.33 12.42
C ALA A 498 27.77 -6.47 13.45
N PHE A 499 28.61 -7.46 13.13
CA PHE A 499 28.96 -8.56 14.05
C PHE A 499 29.91 -8.08 15.16
N GLU A 500 30.88 -7.22 14.85
CA GLU A 500 31.75 -6.57 15.84
C GLU A 500 30.94 -5.68 16.80
N ARG A 501 30.03 -4.86 16.26
CA ARG A 501 29.08 -4.05 17.03
C ARG A 501 28.18 -4.90 17.93
N GLN A 502 27.82 -6.12 17.52
CA GLN A 502 27.04 -7.04 18.36
C GLN A 502 27.86 -7.57 19.56
N GLN A 503 29.19 -7.60 19.47
CA GLN A 503 30.08 -8.00 20.58
C GLN A 503 30.56 -6.83 21.45
N ALA A 504 30.61 -5.60 20.92
CA ALA A 504 31.11 -4.42 21.63
C ALA A 504 30.28 -3.99 22.86
N GLY A 505 29.02 -4.43 22.96
CA GLY A 505 28.15 -4.20 24.11
C GLY A 505 27.55 -2.78 24.20
N PRO A 506 26.59 -2.55 25.12
CA PRO A 506 25.89 -1.28 25.26
C PRO A 506 26.74 -0.24 26.01
N GLY A 507 27.73 0.34 25.31
CA GLY A 507 28.59 1.38 25.89
C GLY A 507 29.59 2.06 24.94
N SER A 508 29.84 1.53 23.73
CA SER A 508 30.74 2.17 22.76
C SER A 508 30.20 3.53 22.28
N SER A 509 31.07 4.52 22.10
CA SER A 509 30.73 5.79 21.44
C SER A 509 30.12 5.52 20.04
N TRP A 510 29.03 6.21 19.72
CA TRP A 510 28.29 5.99 18.47
C TRP A 510 28.83 6.80 17.29
N VAL A 511 29.56 7.90 17.54
CA VAL A 511 30.04 8.85 16.51
C VAL A 511 31.11 8.25 15.58
N ASP A 512 31.86 7.27 16.07
CA ASP A 512 32.93 6.58 15.32
C ASP A 512 32.38 5.59 14.27
N TRP A 513 31.15 5.08 14.46
CA TRP A 513 30.61 4.02 13.60
C TRP A 513 30.27 4.46 12.18
N ASP A 514 29.69 5.65 12.00
CA ASP A 514 29.35 6.14 10.66
C ASP A 514 30.60 6.59 9.90
N MET A 515 31.62 7.12 10.58
CA MET A 515 32.94 7.38 9.99
C MET A 515 33.62 6.10 9.53
N ARG A 516 33.64 5.04 10.35
CA ARG A 516 34.18 3.73 9.95
C ARG A 516 33.41 3.11 8.79
N ARG A 517 32.09 3.25 8.76
CA ARG A 517 31.24 2.77 7.66
C ARG A 517 31.53 3.53 6.36
N ALA A 518 31.70 4.86 6.42
CA ALA A 518 32.08 5.68 5.28
C ALA A 518 33.46 5.29 4.72
N ALA A 519 34.50 5.24 5.57
CA ALA A 519 35.85 4.85 5.16
C ALA A 519 35.93 3.43 4.56
N VAL A 520 35.08 2.51 5.03
CA VAL A 520 34.94 1.15 4.46
C VAL A 520 34.23 1.14 3.10
N ILE A 521 33.35 2.10 2.84
CA ILE A 521 32.71 2.28 1.53
C ILE A 521 33.70 2.93 0.56
N GLU A 522 34.40 4.00 0.96
CA GLU A 522 35.46 4.65 0.15
C GLU A 522 36.53 3.63 -0.26
N LEU A 523 37.08 2.88 0.70
CA LEU A 523 38.07 1.83 0.42
C LEU A 523 37.51 0.68 -0.44
N ALA A 524 36.20 0.44 -0.43
CA ALA A 524 35.57 -0.51 -1.35
C ALA A 524 35.43 0.04 -2.78
N HIS A 525 35.17 1.34 -2.93
CA HIS A 525 35.17 2.02 -4.23
C HIS A 525 36.58 2.09 -4.83
N ASP A 526 37.58 2.52 -4.06
CA ASP A 526 38.98 2.62 -4.50
C ASP A 526 39.53 1.26 -4.94
N LEU A 527 39.23 0.18 -4.19
CA LEU A 527 39.66 -1.16 -4.55
C LEU A 527 39.04 -1.62 -5.88
N ILE A 528 37.74 -1.37 -6.09
CA ILE A 528 37.06 -1.73 -7.34
C ILE A 528 37.58 -0.91 -8.53
N ALA A 529 37.89 0.38 -8.33
CA ALA A 529 38.52 1.20 -9.34
C ALA A 529 39.88 0.62 -9.77
N HIS A 530 40.73 0.25 -8.81
CA HIS A 530 42.03 -0.37 -9.07
C HIS A 530 41.93 -1.76 -9.72
N GLU A 531 40.94 -2.58 -9.35
CA GLU A 531 40.69 -3.87 -10.00
C GLU A 531 40.16 -3.75 -11.44
N VAL A 532 39.43 -2.67 -11.76
CA VAL A 532 38.99 -2.34 -13.11
C VAL A 532 40.13 -1.78 -13.96
N GLU A 533 40.99 -0.92 -13.38
CA GLU A 533 42.16 -0.34 -14.04
C GLU A 533 43.22 -1.41 -14.37
N THR A 534 43.55 -2.28 -13.42
CA THR A 534 44.60 -3.30 -13.60
C THR A 534 44.11 -4.60 -14.22
N GLY A 535 42.80 -4.84 -14.23
CA GLY A 535 42.20 -6.14 -14.57
C GLY A 535 42.52 -7.27 -13.58
N MET A 536 43.28 -6.99 -12.52
CA MET A 536 43.70 -7.96 -11.51
C MET A 536 42.81 -7.85 -10.27
N ARG A 537 42.37 -8.98 -9.72
CA ARG A 537 41.67 -8.97 -8.43
C ARG A 537 42.64 -8.81 -7.28
N ALA A 538 42.40 -7.81 -6.45
CA ALA A 538 42.97 -7.75 -5.12
C ALA A 538 42.35 -8.85 -4.25
N PHE A 539 43.19 -9.50 -3.45
CA PHE A 539 42.78 -10.37 -2.35
C PHE A 539 43.13 -9.69 -1.02
N PRO A 540 42.19 -8.96 -0.39
CA PRO A 540 42.42 -8.40 0.93
C PRO A 540 42.72 -9.54 1.92
N ARG A 541 43.88 -9.50 2.59
CA ARG A 541 44.38 -10.55 3.50
C ARG A 541 43.53 -10.80 4.78
N ALA A 542 42.32 -10.23 4.84
CA ALA A 542 41.36 -10.38 5.93
C ALA A 542 39.93 -10.69 5.40
N LEU A 543 39.81 -11.44 4.29
CA LEU A 543 38.50 -11.70 3.66
C LEU A 543 38.41 -13.11 3.05
N VAL A 544 37.39 -13.87 3.48
CA VAL A 544 37.04 -15.26 3.08
C VAL A 544 38.04 -16.36 3.48
N PRO A 545 37.68 -17.25 4.43
CA PRO A 545 38.21 -18.62 4.47
C PRO A 545 37.40 -19.53 3.53
N ASP A 546 38.10 -20.42 2.81
CA ASP A 546 37.45 -21.40 1.94
C ASP A 546 36.56 -22.39 2.71
N ARG A 547 35.35 -22.62 2.17
CA ARG A 547 34.28 -23.49 2.67
C ARG A 547 33.68 -23.11 4.03
N LEU A 548 32.35 -22.94 4.04
CA LEU A 548 31.55 -22.92 5.25
C LEU A 548 31.65 -24.28 5.99
N PRO A 549 32.05 -24.33 7.28
CA PRO A 549 31.92 -25.56 8.06
C PRO A 549 30.44 -25.92 8.25
N GLY A 550 30.11 -27.19 8.06
CA GLY A 550 28.75 -27.70 8.20
C GLY A 550 28.20 -27.52 9.63
N LYS A 551 26.86 -27.45 9.77
CA LYS A 551 26.15 -27.21 11.04
C LYS A 551 26.48 -28.25 12.12
N ALA A 552 27.49 -27.99 12.95
CA ALA A 552 27.65 -28.65 14.23
C ALA A 552 26.49 -28.25 15.16
N LYS A 553 25.79 -29.23 15.73
CA LYS A 553 24.76 -28.99 16.76
C LYS A 553 25.47 -28.62 18.08
N PRO A 554 25.01 -27.60 18.83
CA PRO A 554 25.54 -27.33 20.17
C PRO A 554 25.17 -28.47 21.11
N GLY A 555 26.17 -29.20 21.60
CA GLY A 555 26.00 -30.22 22.64
C GLY A 555 25.73 -29.58 23.99
N LYS A 556 24.84 -30.18 24.80
CA LYS A 556 24.64 -29.75 26.20
C LYS A 556 25.85 -30.16 27.03
N ALA A 557 26.52 -29.19 27.66
CA ALA A 557 27.42 -29.50 28.76
C ALA A 557 26.61 -29.99 29.97
N SER A 558 26.81 -31.23 30.38
CA SER A 558 26.30 -31.80 31.64
C SER A 558 27.51 -32.06 32.54
N SER A 559 27.39 -31.71 33.82
CA SER A 559 28.49 -31.84 34.78
C SER A 559 28.48 -33.19 35.49
N ARG A 560 29.59 -33.95 35.35
CA ARG A 560 30.18 -34.74 36.45
C ARG A 560 31.58 -35.27 36.08
N ALA A 561 32.39 -35.53 37.11
CA ALA A 561 33.78 -35.98 36.99
C ALA A 561 33.89 -37.50 36.75
N GLY A 562 35.01 -37.97 36.18
CA GLY A 562 35.16 -39.39 35.85
C GLY A 562 36.50 -39.90 35.32
N ARG A 563 37.61 -39.69 36.06
CA ARG A 563 38.90 -40.41 35.94
C ARG A 563 39.70 -40.25 34.62
N SER A 564 40.96 -40.69 34.70
CA SER A 564 42.01 -40.63 33.69
C SER A 564 42.35 -42.01 33.12
N LEU A 565 42.93 -42.04 31.91
CA LEU A 565 44.29 -42.60 31.61
C LEU A 565 44.53 -42.77 30.10
N GLN A 566 45.78 -42.54 29.67
CA GLN A 566 46.46 -43.10 28.47
C GLN A 566 45.88 -42.77 27.07
N ALA A 567 46.64 -42.81 25.97
CA ALA A 567 48.09 -42.60 25.74
C ALA A 567 48.35 -42.48 24.21
N THR A 568 49.47 -41.83 23.82
CA THR A 568 50.13 -41.92 22.48
C THR A 568 49.32 -41.48 21.22
N SER A 569 49.91 -41.05 20.10
CA SER A 569 51.33 -40.75 19.76
C SER A 569 51.47 -39.74 18.60
N LEU A 570 52.37 -38.77 18.79
CA LEU A 570 53.34 -38.17 17.85
C LEU A 570 53.21 -38.38 16.32
N GLN A 571 53.07 -37.28 15.58
CA GLN A 571 53.84 -36.82 14.38
C GLN A 571 53.21 -35.49 13.89
N GLY A 572 53.88 -34.48 13.33
CA GLY A 572 55.31 -34.18 13.11
C GLY A 572 55.47 -32.65 12.86
N GLN A 573 56.68 -32.08 12.94
CA GLN A 573 56.88 -30.61 12.97
C GLN A 573 57.07 -29.93 11.59
N GLY A 574 56.76 -28.64 11.51
CA GLY A 574 57.21 -27.73 10.45
C GLY A 574 57.22 -26.26 10.93
N ARG A 575 58.33 -25.53 10.75
CA ARG A 575 58.52 -24.13 11.18
C ARG A 575 58.25 -23.13 10.04
N ARG A 576 57.96 -21.88 10.41
CA ARG A 576 57.89 -20.73 9.48
C ARG A 576 59.25 -20.46 8.81
N PRO A 577 59.29 -20.03 7.53
CA PRO A 577 60.36 -19.17 7.04
C PRO A 577 60.16 -17.73 7.54
N GLN A 578 61.25 -17.00 7.76
CA GLN A 578 61.24 -15.53 7.89
C GLN A 578 61.73 -14.93 6.57
N GLY A 579 60.90 -14.12 5.91
CA GLY A 579 61.30 -13.23 4.82
C GLY A 579 61.22 -11.77 5.27
N SER A 580 62.10 -10.91 4.76
CA SER A 580 62.09 -9.46 5.05
C SER A 580 61.06 -8.73 4.19
N LEU A 581 60.65 -7.52 4.60
CA LEU A 581 59.64 -6.70 3.90
C LEU A 581 59.92 -6.52 2.39
N SER A 582 61.18 -6.41 2.01
CA SER A 582 61.63 -6.25 0.63
C SER A 582 61.31 -7.43 -0.31
N GLN A 583 60.99 -8.62 0.23
CA GLN A 583 60.51 -9.77 -0.55
C GLN A 583 58.97 -9.86 -0.60
N VAL A 584 58.26 -8.82 -0.17
CA VAL A 584 56.79 -8.75 -0.12
C VAL A 584 56.24 -7.55 -0.91
N GLN A 585 57.13 -6.77 -1.56
CA GLN A 585 56.78 -5.64 -2.44
C GLN A 585 57.05 -5.92 -3.93
N ALA A 586 57.35 -7.17 -4.27
CA ALA A 586 57.41 -7.74 -5.61
C ALA A 586 56.50 -8.98 -5.65
#